data_AF-A0A956QGM7-F1
#
_entry.id   AF-A0A956QGM7-F1
#
_cell.length_a   1.000
_cell.length_b   1.000
_cell.length_c   1.000
_cell.angle_alpha   90.00
_cell.angle_beta   90.00
_cell.angle_gamma   90.00
#
_symmetry.space_group_name_H-M   'P 1'
#
loop_
_entity.id
_entity.type
_entity.pdbx_description
1 polymer ?
#
loop_
_entity_poly.entity_id
_entity_poly.type
_entity_poly.pdbx_seq_one_letter_code
_entity_poly.pdbx_strand_id
1 'polypeptide(L)'
;LGWKEELSRLRPLNRKLLWTYGAYIVGMITTWGILTLTLLPELLAGEKSALALAVVIAVFWWSRIVVDAFYFEHSDWPEGVEFVLGHTMLTSLFVTIASTYTTLLVWHWWR
;
A
#
# COMPACT_ATOMS: atom_id res chain seq x y z
N LEU A 1 -20.78 -3.24 -5.63
CA LEU A 1 -19.58 -4.00 -6.06
C LEU A 1 -19.87 -5.46 -6.43
N GLY A 2 -20.91 -6.14 -5.93
CA GLY A 2 -21.32 -7.45 -6.50
C GLY A 2 -20.24 -8.55 -6.51
N TRP A 3 -19.24 -8.46 -5.60
CA TRP A 3 -18.02 -9.26 -5.66
C TRP A 3 -18.25 -10.77 -5.73
N LYS A 4 -19.29 -11.28 -5.07
CA LYS A 4 -19.60 -12.71 -5.07
C LYS A 4 -19.94 -13.19 -6.49
N GLU A 5 -20.86 -12.50 -7.17
CA GLU A 5 -21.21 -12.76 -8.56
C GLU A 5 -20.02 -12.56 -9.49
N GLU A 6 -19.26 -11.47 -9.37
CA GLU A 6 -18.12 -11.20 -10.25
C GLU A 6 -17.00 -12.25 -10.11
N LEU A 7 -16.61 -12.58 -8.87
CA LEU A 7 -15.58 -13.58 -8.61
C LEU A 7 -16.02 -15.00 -8.97
N SER A 8 -17.33 -15.26 -9.01
CA SER A 8 -17.87 -16.55 -9.48
C SER A 8 -17.66 -16.76 -10.97
N ARG A 9 -17.60 -15.68 -11.77
CA ARG A 9 -17.35 -15.73 -13.23
C ARG A 9 -15.90 -16.04 -13.57
N LEU A 10 -14.97 -15.87 -12.62
CA LEU A 10 -13.56 -16.19 -12.82
C LEU A 10 -13.34 -17.70 -12.86
N ARG A 11 -12.37 -18.13 -13.70
CA ARG A 11 -11.83 -19.49 -13.66
C ARG A 11 -11.37 -19.83 -12.23
N PRO A 12 -11.58 -21.07 -11.73
CA PRO A 12 -11.23 -21.42 -10.35
C PRO A 12 -9.77 -21.11 -9.96
N LEU A 13 -8.83 -21.26 -10.90
CA LEU A 13 -7.42 -20.91 -10.68
C LEU A 13 -7.24 -19.40 -10.42
N ASN A 14 -7.81 -18.54 -11.27
CA ASN A 14 -7.68 -17.08 -11.14
C ASN A 14 -8.28 -16.58 -9.81
N ARG A 15 -9.41 -17.16 -9.38
CA ARG A 15 -10.00 -16.84 -8.08
C ARG A 15 -9.10 -17.23 -6.91
N LYS A 16 -8.46 -18.41 -6.98
CA LYS A 16 -7.49 -18.83 -5.96
C LYS A 16 -6.28 -17.89 -5.92
N LEU A 17 -5.72 -17.54 -7.09
CA LEU A 17 -4.61 -16.60 -7.18
C LEU A 17 -4.95 -15.23 -6.59
N LEU A 18 -6.14 -14.69 -6.91
CA LEU A 18 -6.61 -13.43 -6.34
C LEU A 18 -6.63 -13.47 -4.81
N TRP A 19 -7.19 -14.52 -4.22
CA TRP A 19 -7.24 -14.69 -2.77
C TRP A 19 -5.86 -14.90 -2.14
N THR A 20 -5.00 -15.70 -2.78
CA THR A 20 -3.63 -15.94 -2.30
C THR A 20 -2.82 -14.66 -2.28
N TYR A 21 -2.81 -13.90 -3.38
CA TYR A 21 -2.09 -12.62 -3.42
C TYR A 21 -2.71 -11.57 -2.50
N GLY A 22 -4.05 -11.50 -2.45
CA GLY A 22 -4.75 -10.61 -1.52
C GLY A 22 -4.37 -10.89 -0.06
N ALA A 23 -4.33 -12.16 0.35
CA ALA A 23 -3.92 -12.55 1.70
C ALA A 23 -2.46 -12.17 1.99
N TYR A 24 -1.55 -12.38 1.04
CA TYR A 24 -0.15 -11.96 1.20
C TYR A 24 0.00 -10.44 1.30
N ILE A 25 -0.71 -9.67 0.48
CA ILE A 25 -0.66 -8.21 0.50
C ILE A 25 -1.17 -7.68 1.84
N VAL A 26 -2.35 -8.14 2.29
CA VAL A 26 -2.93 -7.71 3.58
C VAL A 26 -2.02 -8.11 4.75
N GLY A 27 -1.48 -9.33 4.72
CA GLY A 27 -0.52 -9.80 5.72
C GLY A 27 0.70 -8.90 5.80
N MET A 28 1.35 -8.62 4.66
CA MET A 28 2.55 -7.77 4.61
C MET A 28 2.29 -6.34 5.07
N ILE A 29 1.21 -5.69 4.60
CA ILE A 29 0.86 -4.32 5.00
C ILE A 29 0.59 -4.27 6.52
N THR A 30 -0.11 -5.28 7.05
CA THR A 30 -0.40 -5.37 8.49
C THR A 30 0.89 -5.54 9.30
N THR A 31 1.77 -6.45 8.87
CA THR A 31 3.08 -6.67 9.51
C THR A 31 3.92 -5.40 9.50
N TRP A 32 3.99 -4.67 8.38
CA TRP A 32 4.73 -3.41 8.33
C TRP A 32 4.12 -2.33 9.22
N GLY A 33 2.79 -2.22 9.28
CA GLY A 33 2.11 -1.33 10.22
C GLY A 33 2.48 -1.64 11.67
N ILE A 34 2.45 -2.92 12.05
CA ILE A 34 2.87 -3.37 13.39
C ILE A 34 4.34 -3.01 13.62
N LEU A 35 5.25 -3.39 12.71
CA LEU A 35 6.68 -3.14 12.85
C LEU A 35 6.99 -1.65 12.99
N THR A 36 6.28 -0.79 12.27
CA THR A 36 6.45 0.67 12.33
C THR A 36 6.05 1.22 13.70
N LEU A 37 4.97 0.71 14.28
CA LEU A 37 4.54 1.11 15.62
C LEU A 37 5.46 0.56 16.70
N THR A 38 5.93 -0.68 16.57
CA THR A 38 6.79 -1.32 17.57
C THR A 38 8.23 -0.81 17.53
N LEU A 39 8.74 -0.45 16.34
CA LEU A 39 10.11 0.04 16.13
C LEU A 39 10.17 1.56 16.00
N LEU A 40 9.14 2.27 16.47
CA LEU A 40 9.09 3.73 16.38
C LEU A 40 10.30 4.42 17.04
N PRO A 41 10.76 4.00 18.25
CA PRO A 41 11.96 4.58 18.86
C PRO A 41 13.23 4.39 18.00
N GLU A 42 13.42 3.20 17.45
CA GLU A 42 14.58 2.83 16.62
C GLU A 42 14.57 3.56 15.27
N LEU A 43 13.37 3.72 14.69
CA LEU A 43 13.15 4.53 13.49
C LEU A 43 13.53 5.99 13.73
N LEU A 44 13.10 6.59 14.85
CA LEU A 44 13.42 7.98 15.21
C LEU A 44 14.87 8.17 15.67
N ALA A 45 15.48 7.12 16.22
CA ALA A 45 16.90 7.11 16.57
C ALA A 45 17.81 6.96 15.33
N GLY A 46 17.25 6.55 14.20
CA GLY A 46 18.00 6.34 12.95
C GLY A 46 18.83 5.06 12.97
N GLU A 47 18.37 4.01 13.67
CA GLU A 47 19.06 2.72 13.63
C GLU A 47 19.11 2.15 12.21
N LYS A 48 20.27 1.64 11.80
CA LYS A 48 20.51 1.21 10.41
C LYS A 48 19.50 0.17 9.90
N SER A 49 19.14 -0.79 10.75
CA SER A 49 18.15 -1.84 10.44
C SER A 49 16.74 -1.27 10.30
N ALA A 50 16.35 -0.35 11.19
CA ALA A 50 15.05 0.32 11.14
C ALA A 50 14.93 1.22 9.90
N LEU A 51 15.97 1.96 9.55
CA LEU A 51 16.00 2.76 8.32
C LEU A 51 15.99 1.90 7.06
N ALA A 52 16.69 0.76 7.05
CA ALA A 52 16.61 -0.18 5.92
C ALA A 52 15.19 -0.72 5.73
N LEU A 53 14.48 -1.04 6.82
CA LEU A 53 13.07 -1.42 6.78
C LEU A 53 12.20 -0.27 6.23
N ALA A 54 12.42 0.96 6.70
CA ALA A 54 11.70 2.15 6.23
C ALA A 54 11.91 2.40 4.72
N VAL A 55 13.11 2.16 4.18
CA VAL A 55 13.37 2.22 2.72
C VAL A 55 12.52 1.21 1.97
N VAL A 56 12.50 -0.05 2.42
CA VAL A 56 11.71 -1.11 1.78
C VAL A 56 10.22 -0.75 1.77
N ILE A 57 9.70 -0.24 2.90
CA ILE A 57 8.30 0.17 3.01
C ILE A 57 8.00 1.39 2.12
N ALA A 58 8.89 2.38 2.07
CA ALA A 58 8.74 3.55 1.21
C ALA A 58 8.68 3.16 -0.28
N VAL A 59 9.60 2.28 -0.73
CA VAL A 59 9.61 1.76 -2.10
C VAL A 59 8.31 1.04 -2.43
N PHE A 60 7.79 0.22 -1.51
CA PHE A 60 6.51 -0.45 -1.71
C PHE A 60 5.37 0.56 -1.93
N TRP A 61 5.22 1.56 -1.06
CA TRP A 61 4.12 2.53 -1.19
C TRP A 61 4.25 3.40 -2.45
N TRP A 62 5.46 3.82 -2.80
CA TRP A 62 5.69 4.53 -4.06
C TRP A 62 5.36 3.64 -5.27
N SER A 63 5.76 2.36 -5.26
CA SER A 63 5.39 1.43 -6.31
C SER A 63 3.87 1.28 -6.45
N ARG A 64 3.15 1.24 -5.32
CA ARG A 64 1.68 1.15 -5.30
C ARG A 64 1.02 2.37 -5.92
N ILE A 65 1.55 3.58 -5.67
CA ILE A 65 1.06 4.84 -6.26
C ILE A 65 1.37 4.91 -7.75
N VAL A 66 2.58 4.52 -8.17
CA VAL A 66 2.97 4.46 -9.59
C VAL A 66 2.07 3.50 -10.36
N VAL A 67 1.82 2.30 -9.83
CA VAL A 67 0.89 1.36 -10.46
C VAL A 67 -0.54 1.94 -10.51
N ASP A 68 -1.00 2.60 -9.45
CA ASP A 68 -2.31 3.28 -9.45
C ASP A 68 -2.43 4.31 -10.58
N ALA A 69 -1.40 5.14 -10.75
CA ALA A 69 -1.40 6.26 -11.66
C ALA A 69 -1.18 5.88 -13.14
N PHE A 70 -0.42 4.81 -13.40
CA PHE A 70 0.03 4.47 -14.76
C PHE A 70 -0.52 3.15 -15.31
N TYR A 71 -1.01 2.25 -14.45
CA TYR A 71 -1.53 0.94 -14.90
C TYR A 71 -3.06 0.88 -14.90
N PHE A 72 -3.73 1.49 -13.91
CA PHE A 72 -5.19 1.47 -13.84
C PHE A 72 -5.80 2.66 -14.57
N GLU A 73 -6.75 2.39 -15.47
CA GLU A 73 -7.48 3.43 -16.18
C GLU A 73 -8.74 3.83 -15.42
N HIS A 74 -9.19 5.08 -15.56
CA HIS A 74 -10.43 5.52 -14.89
C HIS A 74 -11.65 4.69 -15.32
N SER A 75 -11.64 4.17 -16.55
CA SER A 75 -12.68 3.27 -17.09
C SER A 75 -12.75 1.91 -16.39
N ASP A 76 -11.72 1.50 -15.66
CA ASP A 76 -11.74 0.26 -14.89
C ASP A 76 -12.53 0.39 -13.58
N TRP A 77 -12.82 1.63 -13.16
CA TRP A 77 -13.49 1.91 -11.89
C TRP A 77 -15.01 1.97 -12.06
N PRO A 78 -15.78 1.43 -11.10
CA PRO A 78 -17.22 1.57 -11.11
C PRO A 78 -17.63 3.05 -10.99
N GLU A 79 -18.56 3.47 -11.84
CA GLU A 79 -19.10 4.82 -11.82
C GLU A 79 -19.87 5.11 -10.52
N GLY A 80 -19.72 6.34 -10.00
CA GLY A 80 -20.44 6.81 -8.82
C GLY A 80 -19.58 7.67 -7.90
N VAL A 81 -20.20 8.70 -7.31
CA VAL A 81 -19.50 9.66 -6.42
C VAL A 81 -18.83 8.96 -5.24
N GLU A 82 -19.46 7.92 -4.68
CA GLU A 82 -18.91 7.14 -3.56
C GLU A 82 -17.60 6.43 -3.94
N PHE A 83 -17.50 5.90 -5.16
CA PHE A 83 -16.29 5.21 -5.63
C PHE A 83 -15.16 6.17 -5.95
N VAL A 84 -15.48 7.33 -6.53
CA VAL A 84 -14.51 8.42 -6.75
C VAL A 84 -13.97 8.93 -5.41
N LEU A 85 -14.85 9.16 -4.44
CA LEU A 85 -14.45 9.60 -3.10
C LEU A 85 -13.57 8.53 -2.43
N GLY A 86 -13.98 7.27 -2.45
CA GLY A 86 -13.22 6.16 -1.87
C GLY A 86 -11.84 6.00 -2.50
N HIS A 87 -11.74 6.07 -3.84
CA HIS A 87 -10.46 6.04 -4.55
C HIS A 87 -9.58 7.22 -4.14
N THR A 88 -10.11 8.44 -4.16
CA THR A 88 -9.37 9.64 -3.78
C THR A 88 -8.85 9.58 -2.34
N MET A 89 -9.68 9.13 -1.39
CA MET A 89 -9.29 8.96 0.01
C MET A 89 -8.18 7.91 0.16
N LEU A 90 -8.31 6.77 -0.55
CA LEU A 90 -7.32 5.70 -0.48
C LEU A 90 -5.98 6.11 -1.09
N THR A 91 -5.99 6.78 -2.24
CA THR A 91 -4.79 7.30 -2.89
C THR A 91 -4.12 8.37 -2.03
N SER A 92 -4.91 9.26 -1.41
CA SER A 92 -4.40 10.26 -0.47
C SER A 92 -3.74 9.61 0.76
N LEU A 93 -4.32 8.53 1.27
CA LEU A 93 -3.74 7.74 2.36
C LEU A 93 -2.38 7.16 1.94
N PHE A 94 -2.29 6.52 0.77
CA PHE A 94 -1.03 5.95 0.29
C PHE A 94 0.05 7.01 0.09
N VAL A 95 -0.30 8.16 -0.50
CA VAL A 95 0.62 9.31 -0.66
C VAL A 95 1.12 9.80 0.69
N THR A 96 0.23 9.93 1.68
CA THR A 96 0.59 10.36 3.04
C THR A 96 1.57 9.39 3.70
N ILE A 97 1.31 8.08 3.59
CA ILE A 97 2.17 7.05 4.15
C ILE A 97 3.54 7.05 3.44
N ALA A 98 3.57 7.06 2.10
CA ALA A 98 4.81 7.11 1.33
C ALA A 98 5.66 8.34 1.68
N SER A 99 5.01 9.51 1.80
CA SER A 99 5.65 10.77 2.16
C SER A 99 6.20 10.76 3.58
N THR A 100 5.50 10.12 4.52
CA THR A 100 5.96 9.97 5.92
C THR A 100 7.29 9.21 5.99
N TYR A 101 7.39 8.02 5.37
CA TYR A 101 8.65 7.27 5.35
C TYR A 101 9.75 8.01 4.60
N THR A 102 9.42 8.64 3.48
CA THR A 102 10.39 9.43 2.70
C THR A 102 10.95 10.58 3.53
N THR A 103 10.09 11.30 4.25
CA THR A 103 10.49 12.40 5.13
C THR A 103 11.37 11.92 6.28
N LEU A 104 11.04 10.79 6.90
CA LEU A 104 11.87 10.16 7.94
C LEU A 104 13.28 9.87 7.41
N LEU A 105 13.39 9.23 6.25
CA LEU A 105 14.68 8.88 5.64
C LEU A 105 15.50 10.11 5.29
N VAL A 106 14.84 11.11 4.69
CA VAL A 106 15.45 12.38 4.31
C VAL A 106 15.93 13.17 5.54
N TRP A 107 15.16 13.16 6.63
CA TRP A 107 15.54 13.78 7.90
C TRP A 107 16.82 13.17 8.48
N HIS A 108 16.94 11.83 8.48
CA HIS A 108 18.16 11.15 8.94
C HIS A 108 19.34 11.29 7.99
N TRP A 109 19.11 11.47 6.69
CA TRP A 109 20.19 11.69 5.73
C TRP A 109 20.88 13.05 5.91
N TRP A 110 20.15 14.08 6.34
CA TRP A 110 20.67 15.42 6.57
C TRP A 110 21.30 15.67 7.94
N ARG A 111 21.17 14.71 8.88
CA ARG A 111 21.67 14.83 10.25
C ARG A 111 22.99 14.09 10.43
#